data_AF-A0A1A8XCX4-F1
#
_entry.id   AF-A0A1A8XCX4-F1
#
_cell.length_a   1.000
_cell.length_b   1.000
_cell.length_c   1.000
_cell.angle_alpha   90.00
_cell.angle_beta   90.00
_cell.angle_gamma   90.00
#
_symmetry.space_group_name_H-M   'P 1'
#
loop_
_entity.id
_entity.type
_entity.pdbx_description
1 polymer ?
#
loop_
_entity_poly.entity_id
_entity_poly.type
_entity_poly.pdbx_seq_one_letter_code
_entity_poly.pdbx_strand_id
1 'polypeptide(L)'
;MATTTLNYENFYKEDPSLKDEELFTFYNKFDNVCGPHGQNRNVCNEEDEYSSVDNSVKDLYKNLVCNLKILKDNSSHYFHGLNSDKKKRCLYLRYWFYDRVVSKKYGFSEVNKYFETWDKIGKDISEECECKFVKIGRNEIYKLKQMYDAILLYGKKDKFEKLSKLKYCYNIRNYYIVYGLQEGMCSENDDAFCNEIKEYIKEYVDENVLDSLSCTTAKEVIELTEEERKTVEWLLRVNPLGPKGQDEASSGMQGSSSHTVIGIFASAFGLFLLSLILYKFTPFGPWISPRMKNYQRMWNKIIGKNYGSLLDNSESQQIESDNIRYNIAYHSERNS
;
A
#
# COMPACT_ATOMS: atom_id res chain seq x y z
N MET A 1 9.57 -11.96 8.00
CA MET A 1 8.67 -12.56 9.00
C MET A 1 7.29 -11.96 8.79
N ALA A 2 6.23 -12.76 8.96
CA ALA A 2 4.92 -12.48 8.41
C ALA A 2 4.30 -11.21 9.02
N THR A 3 4.20 -10.15 8.22
CA THR A 3 3.26 -9.05 8.48
C THR A 3 1.91 -9.70 8.71
N THR A 4 1.35 -9.57 9.92
CA THR A 4 0.06 -10.14 10.28
C THR A 4 -1.00 -9.49 9.40
N THR A 5 -1.19 -10.04 8.21
CA THR A 5 -2.09 -9.44 7.25
C THR A 5 -3.48 -9.83 7.69
N LEU A 6 -4.23 -8.85 8.20
CA LEU A 6 -5.59 -9.03 8.62
C LEU A 6 -6.40 -9.44 7.38
N ASN A 7 -6.86 -10.69 7.36
CA ASN A 7 -7.80 -11.14 6.35
C ASN A 7 -9.22 -10.75 6.78
N TYR A 8 -10.15 -10.79 5.83
CA TYR A 8 -11.55 -10.47 6.10
C TYR A 8 -12.15 -11.24 7.28
N GLU A 9 -11.75 -12.50 7.48
CA GLU A 9 -12.21 -13.33 8.59
C GLU A 9 -11.77 -12.83 9.96
N ASN A 10 -10.57 -12.28 10.07
CA ASN A 10 -10.07 -11.73 11.33
C ASN A 10 -10.90 -10.52 11.77
N PHE A 11 -11.40 -9.72 10.81
CA PHE A 11 -12.19 -8.53 11.11
C PHE A 11 -13.53 -8.87 11.75
N TYR A 12 -14.30 -9.81 11.17
CA TYR A 12 -15.63 -10.12 11.71
C TYR A 12 -15.59 -11.06 12.93
N LYS A 13 -14.48 -11.77 13.18
CA LYS A 13 -14.28 -12.52 14.43
C LYS A 13 -14.18 -11.56 15.62
N GLU A 14 -13.48 -10.44 15.42
CA GLU A 14 -13.31 -9.39 16.43
C GLU A 14 -14.51 -8.44 16.48
N ASP A 15 -15.07 -8.10 15.31
CA ASP A 15 -16.30 -7.32 15.20
C ASP A 15 -17.41 -8.13 14.50
N PRO A 16 -18.21 -8.89 15.27
CA PRO A 16 -19.32 -9.66 14.74
C PRO A 16 -20.38 -8.83 13.98
N SER A 17 -20.52 -7.52 14.22
CA SER A 17 -21.53 -6.72 13.50
C SER A 17 -21.19 -6.52 12.04
N LEU A 18 -19.93 -6.74 11.63
CA LEU A 18 -19.57 -6.73 10.22
C LEU A 18 -20.30 -7.82 9.43
N LYS A 19 -20.86 -8.85 10.10
CA LYS A 19 -21.67 -9.88 9.45
C LYS A 19 -23.04 -9.37 8.98
N ASP A 20 -23.53 -8.29 9.60
CA ASP A 20 -24.81 -7.66 9.24
C ASP A 20 -24.64 -6.68 8.06
N GLU A 21 -23.39 -6.37 7.70
CA GLU A 21 -23.09 -5.48 6.59
C GLU A 21 -23.32 -6.19 5.25
N GLU A 22 -23.81 -5.42 4.27
CA GLU A 22 -24.03 -5.89 2.90
C GLU A 22 -22.76 -6.52 2.29
N LEU A 23 -21.59 -5.96 2.59
CA LEU A 23 -20.30 -6.48 2.15
C LEU A 23 -20.11 -7.96 2.52
N PHE A 24 -20.50 -8.37 3.73
CA PHE A 24 -20.34 -9.75 4.19
C PHE A 24 -21.16 -10.73 3.36
N THR A 25 -22.39 -10.34 3.04
CA THR A 25 -23.27 -11.16 2.23
C THR A 25 -22.72 -11.32 0.81
N PHE A 26 -22.23 -10.24 0.20
CA PHE A 26 -21.58 -10.30 -1.11
C PHE A 26 -20.30 -11.12 -1.08
N TYR A 27 -19.41 -10.88 -0.12
CA TYR A 27 -18.14 -11.59 0.00
C TYR A 27 -18.37 -13.10 0.08
N ASN A 28 -19.29 -13.56 0.94
CA ASN A 28 -19.60 -14.99 1.07
C ASN A 28 -20.20 -15.57 -0.22
N LYS A 29 -21.04 -14.83 -0.92
CA LYS A 29 -21.58 -15.28 -2.21
C LYS A 29 -20.50 -15.36 -3.28
N PHE A 30 -19.58 -14.41 -3.35
CA PHE A 30 -18.45 -14.46 -4.29
C PHE A 30 -17.55 -15.65 -4.02
N ASP A 31 -17.33 -15.96 -2.76
CA ASP A 31 -16.49 -17.09 -2.36
C ASP A 31 -17.10 -18.46 -2.71
N ASN A 32 -18.43 -18.55 -2.61
CA ASN A 32 -19.17 -19.79 -2.81
C ASN A 32 -19.84 -19.89 -4.19
N VAL A 33 -19.44 -19.04 -5.14
CA VAL A 33 -20.07 -18.96 -6.47
C VAL A 33 -20.06 -20.29 -7.22
N CYS A 34 -18.96 -21.04 -7.08
CA CYS A 34 -18.78 -22.39 -7.62
C CYS A 34 -18.99 -23.51 -6.58
N GLY A 35 -19.47 -23.16 -5.39
CA GLY A 35 -19.77 -24.11 -4.34
C GLY A 35 -21.03 -24.94 -4.64
N PRO A 36 -21.28 -26.01 -3.87
CA PRO A 36 -22.45 -26.89 -4.04
C PRO A 36 -23.78 -26.13 -3.99
N HIS A 37 -23.83 -25.05 -3.20
CA HIS A 37 -24.99 -24.20 -2.98
C HIS A 37 -25.15 -23.07 -4.02
N GLY A 38 -24.14 -22.84 -4.86
CA GLY A 38 -24.19 -21.77 -5.86
C GLY A 38 -25.20 -22.03 -6.99
N GLN A 39 -25.51 -23.30 -7.26
CA GLN A 39 -26.28 -23.75 -8.44
C GLN A 39 -25.74 -23.27 -9.81
N ASN A 40 -24.58 -22.61 -9.83
CA ASN A 40 -23.91 -22.10 -11.03
C ASN A 40 -22.96 -23.13 -11.67
N ARG A 41 -23.22 -24.44 -11.48
CA ARG A 41 -22.33 -25.51 -11.92
C ARG A 41 -22.03 -25.44 -13.42
N ASN A 42 -23.00 -25.03 -14.23
CA ASN A 42 -22.84 -24.91 -15.68
C ASN A 42 -21.80 -23.84 -16.04
N VAL A 43 -21.78 -22.71 -15.31
CA VAL A 43 -20.80 -21.62 -15.51
C VAL A 43 -19.42 -22.03 -14.98
N CYS A 44 -19.39 -22.75 -13.87
CA CYS A 44 -18.17 -23.17 -13.20
C CYS A 44 -17.48 -24.39 -13.84
N ASN A 45 -18.16 -25.19 -14.66
CA ASN A 45 -17.64 -26.48 -15.14
C ASN A 45 -17.19 -26.46 -16.61
N GLU A 46 -16.91 -25.29 -17.18
CA GLU A 46 -16.30 -25.16 -18.52
C GLU A 46 -14.81 -25.59 -18.47
N GLU A 47 -14.55 -26.90 -18.37
CA GLU A 47 -13.21 -27.46 -18.20
C GLU A 47 -12.22 -27.04 -19.30
N ASP A 48 -12.71 -26.90 -20.54
CA ASP A 48 -11.91 -26.46 -21.68
C ASP A 48 -11.42 -25.01 -21.55
N GLU A 49 -12.24 -24.13 -20.94
CA GLU A 49 -11.93 -22.70 -20.75
C GLU A 49 -10.76 -22.50 -19.78
N TYR A 50 -10.63 -23.38 -18.78
CA TYR A 50 -9.61 -23.27 -17.73
C TYR A 50 -8.41 -24.20 -17.93
N SER A 51 -8.31 -24.86 -19.09
CA SER A 51 -7.23 -25.82 -19.40
C SER A 51 -5.84 -25.16 -19.39
N SER A 52 -5.75 -23.89 -19.78
CA SER A 52 -4.51 -23.11 -19.85
C SER A 52 -4.13 -22.40 -18.55
N VAL A 53 -5.02 -22.42 -17.54
CA VAL A 53 -4.80 -21.75 -16.25
C VAL A 53 -3.89 -22.60 -15.38
N ASP A 54 -2.81 -22.01 -14.84
CA ASP A 54 -1.89 -22.70 -13.93
C ASP A 54 -2.62 -23.20 -12.68
N ASN A 55 -2.41 -24.47 -12.33
CA ASN A 55 -3.07 -25.13 -11.22
C ASN A 55 -2.93 -24.40 -9.87
N SER A 56 -1.81 -23.68 -9.65
CA SER A 56 -1.60 -22.92 -8.42
C SER A 56 -2.62 -21.79 -8.20
N VAL A 57 -3.19 -21.25 -9.27
CA VAL A 57 -4.14 -20.11 -9.22
C VAL A 57 -5.50 -20.43 -9.81
N LYS A 58 -5.71 -21.68 -10.23
CA LYS A 58 -6.91 -22.11 -10.97
C LYS A 58 -8.21 -21.87 -10.23
N ASP A 59 -8.25 -22.14 -8.92
CA ASP A 59 -9.45 -21.93 -8.11
C ASP A 59 -9.82 -20.44 -8.00
N LEU A 60 -8.82 -19.57 -7.78
CA LEU A 60 -9.03 -18.12 -7.72
C LEU A 60 -9.54 -17.59 -9.07
N TYR A 61 -8.92 -18.05 -10.16
CA TYR A 61 -9.27 -17.65 -11.53
C TYR A 61 -10.71 -18.05 -11.88
N LYS A 62 -11.04 -19.33 -11.65
CA LYS A 62 -12.38 -19.87 -11.88
C LYS A 62 -13.44 -19.10 -11.10
N ASN A 63 -13.21 -18.85 -9.81
CA ASN A 63 -14.15 -18.10 -8.99
C ASN A 63 -14.32 -16.65 -9.47
N LEU A 64 -13.26 -15.95 -9.87
CA LEU A 64 -13.40 -14.57 -10.39
C LEU A 64 -14.21 -14.57 -11.70
N VAL A 65 -13.87 -15.43 -12.65
CA VAL A 65 -14.57 -15.53 -13.95
C VAL A 65 -16.05 -15.84 -13.75
N CYS A 66 -16.37 -16.80 -12.88
CA CYS A 66 -17.76 -17.17 -12.61
C CYS A 66 -18.54 -16.01 -11.99
N ASN A 67 -17.93 -15.30 -11.03
CA ASN A 67 -18.54 -14.11 -10.45
C ASN A 67 -18.82 -13.04 -11.50
N LEU A 68 -17.88 -12.76 -12.42
CA LEU A 68 -18.10 -11.79 -13.50
C LEU A 68 -19.20 -12.21 -14.47
N LYS A 69 -19.21 -13.48 -14.90
CA LYS A 69 -20.26 -14.04 -15.77
C LYS A 69 -21.65 -13.88 -15.14
N ILE A 70 -21.78 -14.17 -13.84
CA ILE A 70 -23.06 -14.04 -13.11
C ILE A 70 -23.44 -12.58 -12.90
N LEU A 71 -22.48 -11.70 -12.62
CA LEU A 71 -22.75 -10.26 -12.48
C LEU A 71 -23.20 -9.62 -13.80
N LYS A 72 -22.74 -10.15 -14.94
CA LYS A 72 -23.21 -9.76 -16.28
C LYS A 72 -24.61 -10.30 -16.59
N ASP A 73 -24.93 -11.50 -16.12
CA ASP A 73 -26.20 -12.15 -16.38
C ASP A 73 -27.36 -11.54 -15.57
N ASN A 74 -28.09 -10.60 -16.19
CA ASN A 74 -29.27 -9.98 -15.60
C ASN A 74 -30.40 -10.97 -15.28
N SER A 75 -30.40 -12.18 -15.85
CA SER A 75 -31.37 -13.23 -15.55
C SER A 75 -30.99 -14.07 -14.34
N SER A 76 -29.74 -13.97 -13.87
CA SER A 76 -29.28 -14.74 -12.72
C SER A 76 -29.95 -14.28 -11.42
N HIS A 77 -30.59 -15.22 -10.73
CA HIS A 77 -31.17 -14.99 -9.41
C HIS A 77 -30.14 -15.08 -8.27
N TYR A 78 -28.86 -15.35 -8.56
CA TYR A 78 -27.86 -15.64 -7.52
C TYR A 78 -27.66 -14.47 -6.55
N PHE A 79 -27.71 -13.22 -7.04
CA PHE A 79 -27.63 -12.01 -6.23
C PHE A 79 -28.99 -11.32 -6.01
N HIS A 80 -30.11 -12.04 -6.23
CA HIS A 80 -31.45 -11.47 -6.04
C HIS A 80 -31.67 -11.06 -4.57
N GLY A 81 -32.35 -9.93 -4.36
CA GLY A 81 -32.57 -9.34 -3.04
C GLY A 81 -31.38 -8.56 -2.47
N LEU A 82 -30.25 -8.51 -3.19
CA LEU A 82 -29.10 -7.67 -2.83
C LEU A 82 -29.01 -6.45 -3.75
N ASN A 83 -28.29 -5.41 -3.31
CA ASN A 83 -28.12 -4.18 -4.08
C ASN A 83 -27.63 -4.47 -5.51
N SER A 84 -28.28 -3.86 -6.50
CA SER A 84 -28.02 -4.06 -7.93
C SER A 84 -27.07 -3.04 -8.54
N ASP A 85 -26.55 -2.10 -7.76
CA ASP A 85 -25.57 -1.11 -8.21
C ASP A 85 -24.29 -1.82 -8.70
N LYS A 86 -24.01 -1.68 -9.99
CA LYS A 86 -22.90 -2.36 -10.65
C LYS A 86 -21.56 -1.92 -10.10
N LYS A 87 -21.36 -0.61 -9.85
CA LYS A 87 -20.10 -0.05 -9.32
C LYS A 87 -19.80 -0.61 -7.94
N LYS A 88 -20.82 -0.71 -7.08
CA LYS A 88 -20.72 -1.23 -5.71
C LYS A 88 -20.47 -2.74 -5.69
N ARG A 89 -21.18 -3.51 -6.51
CA ARG A 89 -20.90 -4.95 -6.68
C ARG A 89 -19.46 -5.18 -7.15
N CYS A 90 -19.00 -4.33 -8.05
CA CYS A 90 -17.63 -4.36 -8.54
C CYS A 90 -16.60 -4.10 -7.45
N LEU A 91 -16.83 -3.05 -6.67
CA LEU A 91 -16.01 -2.68 -5.52
C LEU A 91 -15.86 -3.85 -4.55
N TYR A 92 -16.96 -4.56 -4.26
CA TYR A 92 -16.96 -5.72 -3.39
C TYR A 92 -16.25 -6.93 -4.00
N LEU A 93 -16.39 -7.17 -5.30
CA LEU A 93 -15.68 -8.26 -5.98
C LEU A 93 -14.16 -8.01 -6.02
N ARG A 94 -13.74 -6.76 -6.26
CA ARG A 94 -12.33 -6.34 -6.17
C ARG A 94 -11.77 -6.60 -4.78
N TYR A 95 -12.51 -6.19 -3.74
CA TYR A 95 -12.12 -6.46 -2.37
C TYR A 95 -11.96 -7.96 -2.08
N TRP A 96 -12.94 -8.78 -2.48
CA TRP A 96 -12.87 -10.23 -2.35
C TRP A 96 -11.62 -10.79 -3.06
N PHE A 97 -11.35 -10.36 -4.29
CA PHE A 97 -10.19 -10.80 -5.05
C PHE A 97 -8.87 -10.48 -4.33
N TYR A 98 -8.67 -9.22 -3.92
CA TYR A 98 -7.44 -8.81 -3.22
C TYR A 98 -7.30 -9.50 -1.85
N ASP A 99 -8.40 -9.66 -1.11
CA ASP A 99 -8.38 -10.42 0.14
C ASP A 99 -8.02 -11.89 -0.09
N ARG A 100 -8.52 -12.52 -1.15
CA ARG A 100 -8.16 -13.90 -1.48
C ARG A 100 -6.71 -14.02 -1.90
N VAL A 101 -6.17 -13.07 -2.66
CA VAL A 101 -4.76 -13.05 -3.01
C VAL A 101 -3.87 -13.04 -1.76
N VAL A 102 -4.21 -12.16 -0.83
CA VAL A 102 -3.48 -11.95 0.42
C VAL A 102 -3.66 -13.12 1.39
N SER A 103 -4.89 -13.56 1.62
CA SER A 103 -5.23 -14.58 2.63
C SER A 103 -4.76 -15.98 2.25
N LYS A 104 -4.77 -16.31 0.95
CA LYS A 104 -4.18 -17.55 0.42
C LYS A 104 -2.67 -17.47 0.27
N LYS A 105 -2.06 -16.32 0.56
CA LYS A 105 -0.62 -16.08 0.54
C LYS A 105 0.02 -16.35 -0.84
N TYR A 106 -0.67 -16.03 -1.93
CA TYR A 106 -0.08 -16.16 -3.25
C TYR A 106 1.21 -15.32 -3.35
N GLY A 107 2.27 -15.93 -3.89
CA GLY A 107 3.57 -15.30 -4.10
C GLY A 107 3.60 -14.48 -5.38
N PHE A 108 4.77 -13.91 -5.69
CA PHE A 108 4.95 -13.10 -6.90
C PHE A 108 4.76 -13.95 -8.16
N SER A 109 5.21 -15.20 -8.14
CA SER A 109 5.09 -16.11 -9.28
C SER A 109 3.63 -16.43 -9.59
N GLU A 110 2.85 -16.76 -8.56
CA GLU A 110 1.43 -17.09 -8.70
C GLU A 110 0.62 -15.90 -9.21
N VAL A 111 0.83 -14.71 -8.63
CA VAL A 111 0.16 -13.48 -9.09
C VAL A 111 0.53 -13.16 -10.55
N ASN A 112 1.79 -13.34 -10.94
CA ASN A 112 2.22 -13.14 -12.33
C ASN A 112 1.55 -14.12 -13.29
N LYS A 113 1.55 -15.43 -12.96
CA LYS A 113 0.89 -16.47 -13.76
C LYS A 113 -0.61 -16.22 -13.91
N TYR A 114 -1.26 -15.75 -12.84
CA TYR A 114 -2.66 -15.34 -12.86
C TYR A 114 -2.90 -14.28 -13.94
N PHE A 115 -2.17 -13.16 -13.87
CA PHE A 115 -2.40 -12.04 -14.79
C PHE A 115 -1.91 -12.32 -16.21
N GLU A 116 -0.87 -13.13 -16.42
CA GLU A 116 -0.47 -13.61 -17.75
C GLU A 116 -1.59 -14.40 -18.44
N THR A 117 -2.38 -15.14 -17.66
CA THR A 117 -3.54 -15.86 -18.19
C THR A 117 -4.73 -14.91 -18.35
N TRP A 118 -4.93 -14.00 -17.40
CA TRP A 118 -5.97 -12.96 -17.46
C TRP A 118 -5.85 -12.11 -18.73
N ASP A 119 -4.65 -11.67 -19.07
CA ASP A 119 -4.38 -10.83 -20.24
C ASP A 119 -4.66 -11.57 -21.56
N LYS A 120 -4.62 -12.91 -21.57
CA LYS A 120 -4.85 -13.72 -22.77
C LYS A 120 -6.33 -14.04 -23.02
N ILE A 121 -7.06 -14.40 -21.96
CA ILE A 121 -8.43 -14.94 -22.10
C ILE A 121 -9.45 -14.35 -21.12
N GLY A 122 -9.01 -13.73 -20.02
CA GLY A 122 -9.92 -13.19 -18.99
C GLY A 122 -10.39 -11.77 -19.28
N LYS A 123 -9.63 -11.00 -20.06
CA LYS A 123 -9.90 -9.58 -20.34
C LYS A 123 -11.24 -9.37 -21.05
N ASP A 124 -11.57 -10.21 -22.02
CA ASP A 124 -12.83 -10.11 -22.78
C ASP A 124 -14.06 -10.24 -21.86
N ILE A 125 -14.00 -11.18 -20.90
CA ILE A 125 -15.04 -11.40 -19.88
C ILE A 125 -15.21 -10.16 -18.98
N SER A 126 -14.09 -9.51 -18.67
CA SER A 126 -14.01 -8.32 -17.82
C SER A 126 -14.44 -7.03 -18.51
N GLU A 127 -14.37 -6.94 -19.84
CA GLU A 127 -14.80 -5.76 -20.59
C GLU A 127 -16.32 -5.75 -20.80
N GLU A 128 -16.93 -6.94 -20.84
CA GLU A 128 -18.38 -7.10 -20.98
C GLU A 128 -19.15 -6.92 -19.66
N CYS A 129 -18.50 -7.17 -18.53
CA CYS A 129 -18.96 -6.76 -17.21
C CYS A 129 -18.41 -5.35 -16.95
N GLU A 130 -19.15 -4.38 -16.42
CA GLU A 130 -18.61 -3.03 -16.15
C GLU A 130 -17.46 -3.01 -15.08
N CYS A 131 -16.96 -4.19 -14.71
CA CYS A 131 -15.83 -4.45 -13.83
C CYS A 131 -14.54 -4.76 -14.57
N LYS A 132 -13.69 -3.74 -14.77
CA LYS A 132 -12.39 -3.89 -15.42
C LYS A 132 -11.29 -4.34 -14.47
N PHE A 133 -10.90 -5.61 -14.50
CA PHE A 133 -9.71 -6.10 -13.80
C PHE A 133 -8.49 -5.94 -14.68
N VAL A 134 -7.53 -5.14 -14.20
CA VAL A 134 -6.24 -4.89 -14.85
C VAL A 134 -5.13 -5.56 -14.04
N LYS A 135 -4.00 -5.81 -14.69
CA LYS A 135 -2.82 -6.38 -14.05
C LYS A 135 -2.29 -5.46 -12.95
N ILE A 136 -2.18 -6.00 -11.74
CA ILE A 136 -1.63 -5.32 -10.56
C ILE A 136 -0.61 -6.25 -9.89
N GLY A 137 0.55 -5.70 -9.53
CA GLY A 137 1.61 -6.45 -8.87
C GLY A 137 1.22 -6.92 -7.47
N ARG A 138 1.84 -8.01 -7.00
CA ARG A 138 1.56 -8.56 -5.66
C ARG A 138 1.65 -7.50 -4.55
N ASN A 139 2.73 -6.73 -4.51
CA ASN A 139 2.93 -5.73 -3.45
C ASN A 139 1.87 -4.63 -3.49
N GLU A 140 1.43 -4.24 -4.68
CA GLU A 140 0.34 -3.28 -4.87
C GLU A 140 -0.99 -3.87 -4.40
N ILE A 141 -1.28 -5.14 -4.69
CA ILE A 141 -2.47 -5.83 -4.17
C ILE A 141 -2.51 -5.81 -2.63
N TYR A 142 -1.37 -6.03 -1.96
CA TYR A 142 -1.30 -5.95 -0.50
C TYR A 142 -1.66 -4.55 0.00
N LYS A 143 -1.15 -3.50 -0.64
CA LYS A 143 -1.48 -2.10 -0.29
C LYS A 143 -2.94 -1.77 -0.57
N LEU A 144 -3.47 -2.16 -1.73
CA LEU A 144 -4.87 -1.97 -2.08
C LEU A 144 -5.76 -2.66 -1.06
N LYS A 145 -5.47 -3.91 -0.70
CA LYS A 145 -6.23 -4.63 0.32
C LYS A 145 -6.31 -3.87 1.64
N GLN A 146 -5.19 -3.34 2.13
CA GLN A 146 -5.17 -2.51 3.34
C GLN A 146 -6.10 -1.29 3.22
N MET A 147 -6.04 -0.58 2.09
CA MET A 147 -6.92 0.58 1.85
C MET A 147 -8.40 0.16 1.79
N TYR A 148 -8.71 -0.94 1.11
CA TYR A 148 -10.06 -1.47 1.04
C TYR A 148 -10.61 -1.91 2.41
N ASP A 149 -9.78 -2.53 3.26
CA ASP A 149 -10.16 -2.86 4.64
C ASP A 149 -10.58 -1.61 5.42
N ALA A 150 -9.80 -0.53 5.28
CA ALA A 150 -10.10 0.72 5.94
C ALA A 150 -11.42 1.32 5.45
N ILE A 151 -11.58 1.49 4.14
CA ILE A 151 -12.76 2.19 3.59
C ILE A 151 -14.05 1.36 3.63
N LEU A 152 -13.98 0.05 3.41
CA LEU A 152 -15.21 -0.75 3.29
C LEU A 152 -15.74 -1.17 4.65
N LEU A 153 -14.86 -1.47 5.61
CA LEU A 153 -15.27 -1.92 6.94
C LEU A 153 -15.53 -0.73 7.85
N TYR A 154 -14.64 0.26 7.80
CA TYR A 154 -14.60 1.39 8.73
C TYR A 154 -14.57 2.75 8.06
N GLY A 155 -14.93 2.87 6.77
CA GLY A 155 -14.91 4.13 6.01
C GLY A 155 -15.79 5.25 6.56
N LYS A 156 -16.76 4.91 7.42
CA LYS A 156 -17.78 5.84 7.92
C LYS A 156 -17.48 6.27 9.34
N LYS A 157 -17.66 7.56 9.61
CA LYS A 157 -17.34 8.20 10.89
C LYS A 157 -18.12 7.63 12.09
N ASP A 158 -19.35 7.21 11.88
CA ASP A 158 -20.19 6.55 12.89
C ASP A 158 -19.58 5.23 13.40
N LYS A 159 -18.69 4.59 12.63
CA LYS A 159 -17.98 3.38 13.03
C LYS A 159 -16.69 3.64 13.82
N PHE A 160 -16.18 4.88 13.88
CA PHE A 160 -14.90 5.18 14.53
C PHE A 160 -14.93 4.96 16.04
N GLU A 161 -16.04 5.29 16.70
CA GLU A 161 -16.15 5.05 18.14
C GLU A 161 -16.04 3.56 18.46
N LYS A 162 -16.63 2.71 17.63
CA LYS A 162 -16.49 1.26 17.77
C LYS A 162 -15.07 0.82 17.46
N LEU A 163 -14.54 1.22 16.30
CA LEU A 163 -13.18 0.90 15.88
C LEU A 163 -12.14 1.26 16.93
N SER A 164 -12.31 2.39 17.64
CA SER A 164 -11.39 2.87 18.68
C SER A 164 -11.10 1.86 19.79
N LYS A 165 -12.01 0.91 20.00
CA LYS A 165 -11.98 -0.11 21.06
C LYS A 165 -11.53 -1.48 20.55
N LEU A 166 -11.31 -1.64 19.24
CA LEU A 166 -10.94 -2.92 18.61
C LEU A 166 -9.42 -3.04 18.46
N LYS A 167 -8.89 -4.26 18.58
CA LYS A 167 -7.44 -4.53 18.53
C LYS A 167 -6.74 -3.99 17.28
N TYR A 168 -7.43 -3.95 16.14
CA TYR A 168 -6.87 -3.50 14.87
C TYR A 168 -7.07 -2.00 14.58
N CYS A 169 -7.49 -1.20 15.56
CA CYS A 169 -7.65 0.25 15.38
C CYS A 169 -6.39 0.89 14.78
N TYR A 170 -5.22 0.55 15.34
CA TYR A 170 -3.94 1.06 14.84
C TYR A 170 -3.62 0.56 13.44
N ASN A 171 -3.96 -0.69 13.09
CA ASN A 171 -3.79 -1.19 11.72
C ASN A 171 -4.63 -0.38 10.74
N ILE A 172 -5.92 -0.15 11.03
CA ILE A 172 -6.80 0.65 10.17
C ILE A 172 -6.31 2.10 10.07
N ARG A 173 -5.90 2.71 11.19
CA ARG A 173 -5.29 4.05 11.18
C ARG A 173 -4.07 4.09 10.25
N ASN A 174 -3.19 3.09 10.31
CA ASN A 174 -2.02 2.99 9.44
C ASN A 174 -2.41 2.82 7.98
N TYR A 175 -3.48 2.09 7.68
CA TYR A 175 -3.97 1.93 6.31
C TYR A 175 -4.45 3.26 5.70
N TYR A 176 -5.07 4.15 6.48
CA TYR A 176 -5.39 5.52 6.05
C TYR A 176 -4.15 6.37 5.79
N ILE A 177 -3.08 6.18 6.57
CA ILE A 177 -1.79 6.83 6.31
C ILE A 177 -1.23 6.33 4.99
N VAL A 178 -1.18 5.00 4.78
CA VAL A 178 -0.72 4.38 3.52
C VAL A 178 -1.53 4.91 2.34
N TYR A 179 -2.86 4.97 2.44
CA TYR A 179 -3.72 5.56 1.41
C TYR A 179 -3.26 6.98 1.06
N GLY A 180 -3.14 7.87 2.05
CA GLY A 180 -2.77 9.25 1.80
C GLY A 180 -1.42 9.37 1.09
N LEU A 181 -0.43 8.63 1.55
CA LEU A 181 0.89 8.61 0.92
C LEU A 181 0.83 8.19 -0.55
N GLN A 182 0.11 7.10 -0.85
CA GLN A 182 0.00 6.58 -2.20
C GLN A 182 -0.83 7.50 -3.10
N GLU A 183 -1.97 8.03 -2.62
CA GLU A 183 -2.80 8.96 -3.38
C GLU A 183 -2.03 10.24 -3.74
N GLY A 184 -1.22 10.77 -2.82
CA GLY A 184 -0.39 11.95 -3.08
C GLY A 184 0.75 11.70 -4.08
N MET A 185 1.15 10.44 -4.30
CA MET A 185 2.17 10.05 -5.28
C MET A 185 1.60 9.79 -6.68
N CYS A 186 0.29 9.57 -6.81
CA CYS A 186 -0.37 9.32 -8.07
C CYS A 186 -0.35 10.56 -9.01
N SER A 187 -0.11 10.31 -10.29
CA SER A 187 0.11 11.24 -11.42
C SER A 187 -1.15 11.39 -12.30
N GLU A 188 -1.20 12.20 -13.37
CA GLU A 188 -2.40 12.20 -14.26
C GLU A 188 -2.43 11.03 -15.27
N ASN A 189 -1.26 10.44 -15.57
CA ASN A 189 -1.10 9.31 -16.50
C ASN A 189 -0.77 8.04 -15.71
N ASP A 190 -1.73 7.60 -14.91
CA ASP A 190 -1.48 6.63 -13.85
C ASP A 190 -1.45 5.18 -14.29
N ASP A 191 -0.62 4.42 -13.59
CA ASP A 191 -0.62 2.97 -13.65
C ASP A 191 -1.91 2.37 -13.08
N ALA A 192 -2.06 1.05 -13.25
CA ALA A 192 -3.22 0.31 -12.78
C ALA A 192 -3.51 0.51 -11.27
N PHE A 193 -2.47 0.63 -10.45
CA PHE A 193 -2.60 0.80 -9.00
C PHE A 193 -3.18 2.18 -8.66
N CYS A 194 -2.65 3.24 -9.26
CA CYS A 194 -3.15 4.58 -9.00
C CYS A 194 -4.55 4.82 -9.59
N ASN A 195 -4.88 4.21 -10.73
CA ASN A 195 -6.25 4.23 -11.26
C ASN A 195 -7.23 3.57 -10.29
N GLU A 196 -6.84 2.45 -9.66
CA GLU A 196 -7.65 1.82 -8.62
C GLU A 196 -7.95 2.78 -7.46
N ILE A 197 -6.93 3.49 -6.98
CA ILE A 197 -7.06 4.45 -5.88
C ILE A 197 -8.05 5.56 -6.26
N LYS A 198 -7.90 6.13 -7.46
CA LYS A 198 -8.69 7.28 -7.88
C LYS A 198 -10.13 6.96 -8.22
N GLU A 199 -10.37 5.84 -8.89
CA GLU A 199 -11.70 5.47 -9.38
C GLU A 199 -12.57 4.80 -8.32
N TYR A 200 -11.96 4.00 -7.43
CA TYR A 200 -12.68 3.11 -6.53
C TYR A 200 -12.47 3.41 -5.05
N ILE A 201 -11.30 3.89 -4.64
CA ILE A 201 -11.00 4.10 -3.21
C ILE A 201 -11.35 5.52 -2.78
N LYS A 202 -10.91 6.52 -3.54
CA LYS A 202 -10.98 7.94 -3.17
C LYS A 202 -12.40 8.42 -2.84
N GLU A 203 -13.41 7.93 -3.55
CA GLU A 203 -14.82 8.27 -3.33
C GLU A 203 -15.34 7.85 -1.94
N TYR A 204 -14.73 6.84 -1.33
CA TYR A 204 -15.17 6.26 -0.05
C TYR A 204 -14.28 6.66 1.13
N VAL A 205 -13.27 7.49 0.91
CA VAL A 205 -12.36 7.93 1.97
C VAL A 205 -12.90 9.20 2.63
N ASP A 206 -13.07 9.16 3.96
CA ASP A 206 -13.24 10.37 4.77
C ASP A 206 -11.85 11.00 5.04
N GLU A 207 -11.62 12.20 4.49
CA GLU A 207 -10.35 12.92 4.63
C GLU A 207 -10.01 13.33 6.09
N ASN A 208 -10.98 13.23 7.00
CA ASN A 208 -10.85 13.61 8.41
C ASN A 208 -10.63 12.41 9.34
N VAL A 209 -10.47 11.18 8.82
CA VAL A 209 -10.27 9.99 9.67
C VAL A 209 -9.10 10.16 10.64
N LEU A 210 -7.96 10.62 10.15
CA LEU A 210 -6.74 10.74 10.97
C LEU A 210 -6.87 11.76 12.11
N ASP A 211 -7.81 12.70 11.98
CA ASP A 211 -8.09 13.73 12.98
C ASP A 211 -9.14 13.27 14.00
N SER A 212 -10.01 12.32 13.63
CA SER A 212 -11.20 11.93 14.41
C SER A 212 -11.08 10.55 15.07
N LEU A 213 -10.33 9.62 14.47
CA LEU A 213 -10.08 8.32 15.06
C LEU A 213 -9.02 8.46 16.16
N SER A 214 -9.34 8.08 17.40
CA SER A 214 -8.38 7.90 18.49
C SER A 214 -8.45 6.44 18.95
N CYS A 215 -7.33 5.73 18.93
CA CYS A 215 -7.31 4.32 19.37
C CYS A 215 -7.10 4.28 20.89
N THR A 216 -7.93 3.52 21.58
CA THR A 216 -7.92 3.40 23.06
C THR A 216 -7.36 2.07 23.53
N THR A 217 -7.26 1.07 22.64
CA THR A 217 -6.61 -0.21 22.91
C THR A 217 -5.10 -0.03 23.06
N ALA A 218 -4.46 -0.89 23.85
CA ALA A 218 -3.00 -0.95 23.88
C ALA A 218 -2.47 -1.16 22.46
N LYS A 219 -1.37 -0.49 22.10
CA LYS A 219 -0.63 -0.79 20.87
C LYS A 219 -0.17 -2.24 20.95
N GLU A 220 -0.74 -3.13 20.16
CA GLU A 220 0.00 -4.33 19.79
C GLU A 220 1.17 -3.87 18.90
N VAL A 221 2.38 -4.28 19.26
CA VAL A 221 3.59 -3.94 18.51
C VAL A 221 3.45 -4.52 17.10
N ILE A 222 3.24 -3.66 16.12
CA ILE A 222 3.28 -4.06 14.70
C ILE A 222 4.76 -4.16 14.33
N GLU A 223 5.26 -5.38 14.19
CA GLU A 223 6.55 -5.63 13.56
C GLU A 223 6.47 -5.23 12.08
N LEU A 224 7.06 -4.09 11.75
CA LEU A 224 7.25 -3.69 10.36
C LEU A 224 8.26 -4.64 9.70
N THR A 225 7.99 -5.03 8.46
CA THR A 225 9.00 -5.72 7.65
C THR A 225 10.17 -4.77 7.36
N GLU A 226 11.34 -5.32 7.06
CA GLU A 226 12.53 -4.52 6.74
C GLU A 226 12.31 -3.59 5.54
N GLU A 227 11.50 -4.00 4.55
CA GLU A 227 11.13 -3.13 3.42
C GLU A 227 10.20 -1.99 3.84
N GLU A 228 9.21 -2.25 4.70
CA GLU A 228 8.33 -1.22 5.25
C GLU A 228 9.10 -0.27 6.15
N ARG A 229 10.03 -0.78 6.96
CA ARG A 229 10.92 0.03 7.80
C ARG A 229 11.84 0.90 6.96
N LYS A 230 12.47 0.35 5.91
CA LYS A 230 13.28 1.12 4.95
C LYS A 230 12.44 2.13 4.19
N THR A 231 11.19 1.82 3.87
CA THR A 231 10.28 2.76 3.23
C THR A 231 9.94 3.89 4.19
N VAL A 232 9.52 3.59 5.42
CA VAL A 232 9.26 4.59 6.46
C VAL A 232 10.51 5.42 6.74
N GLU A 233 11.68 4.80 6.88
CA GLU A 233 12.96 5.47 7.13
C GLU A 233 13.41 6.33 5.95
N TRP A 234 13.27 5.83 4.72
CA TRP A 234 13.51 6.62 3.51
C TRP A 234 12.57 7.82 3.49
N LEU A 235 11.27 7.61 3.70
CA LEU A 235 10.25 8.66 3.75
C LEU A 235 10.57 9.70 4.85
N LEU A 236 11.08 9.28 6.01
CA LEU A 236 11.56 10.15 7.10
C LEU A 236 12.80 10.95 6.67
N ARG A 237 13.71 10.35 5.90
CA ARG A 237 14.93 11.01 5.38
C ARG A 237 14.65 11.98 4.23
N VAL A 238 13.57 11.82 3.46
CA VAL A 238 13.20 12.75 2.38
C VAL A 238 12.55 14.04 2.90
N ASN A 239 12.61 14.33 4.21
CA ASN A 239 12.12 15.58 4.78
C ASN A 239 12.72 16.79 4.02
N PRO A 240 11.92 17.55 3.25
CA PRO A 240 12.41 18.68 2.46
C PRO A 240 12.73 19.92 3.32
N LEU A 241 12.51 19.83 4.64
CA LEU A 241 12.69 20.89 5.62
C LEU A 241 13.54 20.45 6.82
N GLY A 242 14.40 19.43 6.66
CA GLY A 242 15.50 19.27 7.61
C GLY A 242 16.29 20.58 7.70
N PRO A 243 16.61 21.10 8.91
CA PRO A 243 17.45 22.28 9.02
C PRO A 243 18.72 22.00 8.23
N LYS A 244 18.98 22.83 7.20
CA LYS A 244 20.28 22.81 6.52
C LYS A 244 21.31 23.11 7.59
N GLY A 245 22.05 22.10 8.00
CA GLY A 245 23.30 22.30 8.70
C GLY A 245 24.14 23.26 7.86
N GLN A 246 24.63 24.32 8.50
CA GLN A 246 25.71 25.11 7.93
C GLN A 246 26.91 24.18 7.82
N ASP A 247 27.17 23.67 6.62
CA ASP A 247 28.50 23.19 6.31
C ASP A 247 29.39 24.43 6.16
N GLU A 248 30.13 24.73 7.22
CA GLU A 248 31.21 25.71 7.21
C GLU A 248 32.22 25.29 6.14
N ALA A 249 32.38 26.17 5.16
CA ALA A 249 33.51 26.12 4.26
C ALA A 249 34.80 26.33 5.07
N SER A 250 35.59 25.27 5.23
CA SER A 250 37.00 25.38 5.57
C SER A 250 37.83 24.84 4.43
N SER A 251 38.34 25.78 3.63
CA SER A 251 39.35 25.57 2.62
C SER A 251 40.68 25.19 3.26
N GLY A 252 41.21 24.03 2.92
CA GLY A 252 42.59 23.63 3.20
C GLY A 252 43.18 22.86 2.02
N MET A 253 43.54 23.60 0.96
CA MET A 253 44.25 23.04 -0.19
C MET A 253 45.74 22.96 0.13
N GLN A 254 46.32 21.75 0.13
CA GLN A 254 47.75 21.53 -0.04
C GLN A 254 47.93 20.40 -1.06
N GLY A 255 48.49 20.76 -2.21
CA GLY A 255 48.40 19.99 -3.45
C GLY A 255 49.51 18.97 -3.69
N SER A 256 49.31 18.15 -4.72
CA SER A 256 50.36 17.71 -5.62
C SER A 256 49.76 17.37 -7.00
N SER A 257 50.54 17.69 -8.03
CA SER A 257 50.20 17.91 -9.44
C SER A 257 49.91 16.66 -10.26
N SER A 258 48.91 16.72 -11.15
CA SER A 258 48.88 16.03 -12.46
C SER A 258 47.82 16.66 -13.38
N HIS A 259 48.25 17.62 -14.21
CA HIS A 259 47.39 18.53 -14.99
C HIS A 259 46.66 17.94 -16.20
N THR A 260 46.67 16.61 -16.39
CA THR A 260 46.05 15.99 -17.59
C THR A 260 44.73 15.28 -17.27
N VAL A 261 44.47 14.96 -16.01
CA VAL A 261 43.25 14.27 -15.57
C VAL A 261 42.12 15.28 -15.25
N ILE A 262 42.48 16.50 -14.85
CA ILE A 262 41.54 17.55 -14.41
C ILE A 262 40.65 18.05 -15.55
N GLY A 263 41.16 18.13 -16.79
CA GLY A 263 40.38 18.62 -17.95
C GLY A 263 39.26 17.66 -18.39
N ILE A 264 39.48 16.35 -18.22
CA ILE A 264 38.49 15.32 -18.59
C ILE A 264 37.39 15.23 -17.53
N PHE A 265 37.75 15.30 -16.24
CA PHE A 265 36.74 15.35 -15.17
C PHE A 265 35.99 16.69 -15.14
N ALA A 266 36.66 17.83 -15.38
CA ALA A 266 35.97 19.13 -15.41
C ALA A 266 34.94 19.26 -16.54
N SER A 267 35.21 18.65 -17.70
CA SER A 267 34.25 18.63 -18.82
C SER A 267 33.07 17.68 -18.58
N ALA A 268 33.31 16.50 -18.00
CA ALA A 268 32.25 15.57 -17.62
C ALA A 268 31.40 16.08 -16.43
N PHE A 269 32.01 16.69 -15.41
CA PHE A 269 31.31 17.35 -14.31
C PHE A 269 30.56 18.59 -14.79
N GLY A 270 31.10 19.35 -15.74
CA GLY A 270 30.41 20.46 -16.38
C GLY A 270 29.14 20.01 -17.09
N LEU A 271 29.20 18.92 -17.87
CA LEU A 271 28.03 18.30 -18.49
C LEU A 271 27.03 17.74 -17.46
N PHE A 272 27.51 17.18 -16.35
CA PHE A 272 26.66 16.68 -15.27
C PHE A 272 25.94 17.82 -14.52
N LEU A 273 26.65 18.91 -14.18
CA LEU A 273 26.09 20.11 -13.56
C LEU A 273 25.13 20.83 -14.51
N LEU A 274 25.47 20.92 -15.80
CA LEU A 274 24.55 21.43 -16.83
C LEU A 274 23.32 20.53 -16.96
N SER A 275 23.46 19.21 -16.84
CA SER A 275 22.30 18.28 -16.82
C SER A 275 21.43 18.48 -15.58
N LEU A 276 22.01 18.81 -14.42
CA LEU A 276 21.27 19.13 -13.19
C LEU A 276 20.58 20.50 -13.27
N ILE A 277 21.22 21.49 -13.90
CA ILE A 277 20.63 22.81 -14.14
C ILE A 277 19.52 22.67 -15.19
N LEU A 278 19.76 21.96 -16.29
CA LEU A 278 18.78 21.68 -17.32
C LEU A 278 17.68 20.75 -16.83
N TYR A 279 17.91 19.88 -15.83
CA TYR A 279 16.86 19.14 -15.12
C TYR A 279 15.84 20.08 -14.46
N LYS A 280 16.31 21.19 -13.89
CA LYS A 280 15.46 22.26 -13.34
C LYS A 280 14.71 23.04 -14.43
N PHE A 281 15.19 23.02 -15.67
CA PHE A 281 14.60 23.71 -16.83
C PHE A 281 13.97 22.76 -17.89
N THR A 282 13.95 21.45 -17.65
CA THR A 282 13.25 20.48 -18.50
C THR A 282 11.77 20.47 -18.12
N PRO A 283 10.84 20.13 -19.03
CA PRO A 283 9.39 20.21 -18.80
C PRO A 283 8.85 19.30 -17.68
N PHE A 284 9.71 18.54 -17.00
CA PHE A 284 9.35 17.72 -15.84
C PHE A 284 9.29 18.52 -14.53
N GLY A 285 9.95 19.67 -14.41
CA GLY A 285 9.92 20.51 -13.21
C GLY A 285 8.51 20.98 -12.79
N PRO A 286 7.68 21.51 -13.71
CA PRO A 286 6.29 21.87 -13.44
C PRO A 286 5.37 20.68 -13.09
N TRP A 287 5.76 19.46 -13.47
CA TRP A 287 5.01 18.23 -13.23
C TRP A 287 5.31 17.64 -11.83
N ILE A 288 6.54 17.82 -11.35
CA ILE A 288 7.01 17.33 -10.04
C ILE A 288 6.68 18.33 -8.91
N SER A 289 6.72 19.64 -9.17
CA SER A 289 6.54 20.67 -8.12
C SER A 289 5.17 20.67 -7.41
N PRO A 290 4.03 20.47 -8.10
CA PRO A 290 2.72 20.40 -7.46
C PRO A 290 2.55 19.12 -6.63
N ARG A 291 3.17 18.02 -7.09
CA ARG A 291 3.13 16.71 -6.41
C ARG A 291 3.89 16.71 -5.11
N MET A 292 5.12 17.22 -5.13
CA MET A 292 5.90 17.40 -3.92
C MET A 292 5.18 18.30 -2.92
N LYS A 293 4.45 19.34 -3.38
CA LYS A 293 3.65 20.20 -2.49
C LYS A 293 2.43 19.48 -1.90
N ASN A 294 1.69 18.69 -2.69
CA ASN A 294 0.54 17.92 -2.19
C ASN A 294 0.97 16.84 -1.21
N TYR A 295 2.01 16.09 -1.56
CA TYR A 295 2.71 15.15 -0.69
C TYR A 295 3.16 15.86 0.59
N GLN A 296 3.91 16.96 0.51
CA GLN A 296 4.35 17.74 1.68
C GLN A 296 3.19 18.21 2.56
N ARG A 297 2.10 18.70 1.98
CA ARG A 297 0.92 19.14 2.74
C ARG A 297 0.29 17.98 3.52
N MET A 298 0.19 16.82 2.87
CA MET A 298 -0.36 15.62 3.50
C MET A 298 0.60 15.03 4.54
N TRP A 299 1.90 15.01 4.25
CA TRP A 299 2.96 14.67 5.18
C TRP A 299 2.94 15.55 6.41
N ASN A 300 2.83 16.86 6.25
CA ASN A 300 2.74 17.78 7.38
C ASN A 300 1.46 17.54 8.21
N LYS A 301 0.34 17.14 7.57
CA LYS A 301 -0.89 16.73 8.27
C LYS A 301 -0.70 15.41 9.05
N ILE A 302 0.00 14.44 8.46
CA ILE A 302 0.26 13.11 9.03
C ILE A 302 1.31 13.19 10.15
N ILE A 303 2.51 13.73 9.87
CA ILE A 303 3.63 13.90 10.81
C ILE A 303 3.27 14.87 11.93
N GLY A 304 2.72 16.05 11.63
CA GLY A 304 2.48 17.11 12.62
C GLY A 304 1.54 16.69 13.76
N LYS A 305 0.70 15.67 13.55
CA LYS A 305 -0.24 15.14 14.55
C LYS A 305 0.09 13.72 15.06
N ASN A 306 0.87 12.94 14.31
CA ASN A 306 1.13 11.51 14.63
C ASN A 306 2.62 11.16 14.86
N TYR A 307 3.52 12.15 14.94
CA TYR A 307 4.96 11.90 15.08
C TYR A 307 5.31 10.96 16.24
N GLY A 308 4.65 11.09 17.39
CA GLY A 308 4.86 10.21 18.54
C GLY A 308 4.34 8.78 18.33
N SER A 309 3.27 8.58 17.54
CA SER A 309 2.68 7.24 17.39
C SER A 309 3.43 6.36 16.37
N LEU A 310 4.10 6.98 15.39
CA LEU A 310 4.92 6.30 14.38
C LEU A 310 6.33 5.93 14.88
N LEU A 311 6.86 6.66 15.88
CA LEU A 311 8.22 6.50 16.41
C LEU A 311 8.34 5.72 17.72
N ASP A 312 7.22 5.43 18.41
CA ASP A 312 7.24 4.55 19.60
C ASP A 312 7.75 3.12 19.32
N ASN A 313 7.90 2.73 18.05
CA ASN A 313 8.51 1.44 17.66
C ASN A 313 10.02 1.56 17.37
N SER A 314 10.62 2.73 17.66
CA SER A 314 12.07 2.90 17.73
C SER A 314 12.49 3.38 19.11
N GLU A 315 12.11 2.65 20.16
CA GLU A 315 13.06 2.48 21.25
C GLU A 315 14.23 1.66 20.65
N SER A 316 15.16 2.34 19.99
CA SER A 316 16.53 1.91 20.15
C SER A 316 16.73 1.88 21.66
N GLN A 317 17.12 0.74 22.21
CA GLN A 317 17.71 0.71 23.54
C GLN A 317 18.70 1.86 23.62
N GLN A 318 18.29 2.99 24.20
CA GLN A 318 19.21 3.77 24.98
C GLN A 318 19.58 2.79 26.06
N ILE A 319 20.73 2.15 25.87
CA ILE A 319 21.54 1.73 27.00
C ILE A 319 21.59 3.00 27.85
N GLU A 320 20.78 3.01 28.90
CA GLU A 320 20.97 3.86 30.05
C GLU A 320 22.43 3.67 30.40
N SER A 321 23.28 4.61 29.94
CA SER A 321 24.66 4.63 30.35
C SER A 321 24.62 5.13 31.78
N ASP A 322 24.27 4.23 32.68
CA ASP A 322 24.58 4.39 34.09
C ASP A 322 26.05 4.80 34.15
N ASN A 323 26.29 5.87 34.90
CA ASN A 323 27.56 6.52 35.15
C ASN A 323 28.64 5.51 35.60
N ILE A 324 29.22 4.76 34.67
CA ILE A 324 30.48 4.05 34.91
C ILE A 324 31.58 5.07 34.60
N ARG A 325 32.00 5.77 35.66
CA ARG A 325 33.22 6.58 35.65
C ARG A 325 34.41 5.67 35.32
N TYR A 326 34.85 5.68 34.07
CA TYR A 326 36.16 5.14 33.72
C TYR A 326 37.22 6.13 34.20
N ASN A 327 37.95 5.78 35.26
CA ASN A 327 39.16 6.49 35.64
C ASN A 327 40.28 6.06 34.69
N ILE A 328 40.61 6.93 33.73
CA ILE A 328 41.79 6.76 32.88
C ILE A 328 42.97 7.43 33.62
N ALA A 329 43.89 6.62 34.14
CA ALA A 329 45.15 7.11 34.69
C ALA A 329 46.11 7.47 33.54
N TYR A 330 46.57 8.72 33.54
CA TYR A 330 47.52 9.24 32.56
C TYR A 330 48.95 8.87 32.99
N HIS A 331 49.61 7.98 32.26
CA HIS A 331 51.06 7.79 32.38
C HIS A 331 51.76 8.61 31.30
N SER A 332 52.40 9.72 31.70
CA SER A 332 53.32 10.43 30.80
C SER A 332 54.69 9.74 30.85
N GLU A 333 55.07 9.08 29.77
CA GLU A 333 56.47 8.69 29.61
C GLU A 333 57.31 9.93 29.30
N ARG A 334 58.26 10.18 30.19
CA ARG A 334 59.34 11.16 30.03
C ARG A 334 60.52 10.37 29.48
N ASN A 335 61.01 10.71 28.30
CA ASN A 335 62.34 10.28 27.89
C ASN A 335 63.18 11.46 27.41
N SER A 336 64.43 11.39 27.87
CA SER A 336 65.45 12.43 28.04
C SER A 336 66.16 12.87 26.77
#